data_AF-A0A7J6PLG7-F1
#
_entry.id   AF-A0A7J6PLG7-F1
#
_cell.length_a   1.000
_cell.length_b   1.000
_cell.length_c   1.000
_cell.angle_alpha   90.00
_cell.angle_beta   90.00
_cell.angle_gamma   90.00
#
_symmetry.space_group_name_H-M   'P 1'
#
loop_
_entity.id
_entity.type
_entity.pdbx_description
1 polymer ?
#
loop_
_entity_poly.entity_id
_entity_poly.type
_entity_poly.pdbx_seq_one_letter_code
_entity_poly.pdbx_strand_id
1 'polypeptide(L)'
;MTYLPSSVQELIGKFRWFIQSRRTLILATGLALVLTLGTIKLRKRPKVDLHARFGGPNRFLPLGLFSRSRERFHRALEMFADTYGGVYCIKITTKEVIVVSDPELIRQVLTERPNTYIRRFNKINVLPFSGMFTTEGEKWKRNRRLGAPAFNDVNSAAMVPDIARVAKKLVRQLNSLSQDGRIVWSPTEWIPLCTLDILCVTSFGNDYNFLNPATSGS
;
A
#
# COMPACT_ATOMS: atom_id res chain seq x y z
N MET A 1 52.71 10.50 -60.65
CA MET A 1 52.70 10.68 -59.18
C MET A 1 51.79 11.84 -58.85
N THR A 2 50.50 11.57 -58.59
CA THR A 2 49.49 12.61 -58.38
C THR A 2 49.53 13.02 -56.90
N TYR A 3 50.25 14.11 -56.60
CA TYR A 3 50.28 14.70 -55.26
C TYR A 3 48.89 15.29 -54.97
N LEU A 4 48.21 14.74 -53.97
CA LEU A 4 46.95 15.29 -53.48
C LEU A 4 47.19 16.71 -52.94
N PRO A 5 46.31 17.68 -53.23
CA PRO A 5 46.45 19.06 -52.74
C PRO A 5 46.58 19.07 -51.21
N SER A 6 47.39 19.98 -50.68
CA SER A 6 47.67 20.13 -49.23
C SER A 6 46.40 20.28 -48.40
N SER A 7 45.35 20.90 -48.95
CA SER A 7 44.02 21.02 -48.34
C SER A 7 43.32 19.67 -48.14
N VAL A 8 43.52 18.70 -49.05
CA VAL A 8 42.92 17.36 -48.97
C VAL A 8 43.66 16.50 -47.93
N GLN A 9 44.98 16.63 -47.82
CA GLN A 9 45.80 15.97 -46.80
C GLN A 9 45.40 16.44 -45.38
N GLU A 10 45.20 17.74 -45.20
CA GLU A 10 44.76 18.30 -43.91
C GLU A 10 43.35 17.83 -43.54
N LEU A 11 42.45 17.72 -44.53
CA LEU A 11 41.09 17.24 -44.33
C LEU A 11 41.05 15.75 -43.96
N ILE A 12 41.90 14.92 -44.57
CA ILE A 12 42.07 13.49 -44.20
C ILE A 12 42.65 13.36 -42.79
N GLY A 13 43.60 14.22 -42.40
CA GLY A 13 44.15 14.26 -41.05
C GLY A 13 43.10 14.59 -39.99
N LYS A 14 42.31 15.65 -40.22
CA LYS A 14 41.17 16.03 -39.37
C LYS A 14 40.12 14.92 -39.31
N PHE A 15 39.85 14.24 -40.43
CA PHE A 15 38.89 13.14 -40.49
C PHE A 15 39.37 11.89 -39.74
N ARG A 16 40.65 11.50 -39.88
CA ARG A 16 41.26 10.40 -39.11
C ARG A 16 41.28 10.71 -37.62
N TRP A 17 41.67 11.93 -37.24
CA TRP A 17 41.64 12.39 -35.85
C TRP A 17 40.20 12.37 -35.28
N PHE A 18 39.23 12.83 -36.07
CA PHE A 18 37.82 12.82 -35.69
C PHE A 18 37.26 11.40 -35.52
N ILE A 19 37.61 10.45 -36.40
CA ILE A 19 37.24 9.04 -36.26
C ILE A 19 37.92 8.39 -35.04
N GLN A 20 39.21 8.65 -34.82
CA GLN A 20 39.97 8.14 -33.68
C GLN A 20 39.41 8.65 -32.34
N SER A 21 39.08 9.94 -32.30
CA SER A 21 38.48 10.61 -31.13
C SER A 21 37.07 10.08 -30.82
N ARG A 22 36.23 9.84 -31.85
CA ARG A 22 34.90 9.22 -31.65
C ARG A 22 34.98 7.77 -31.19
N ARG A 23 35.95 6.98 -31.69
CA ARG A 23 36.15 5.58 -31.27
C ARG A 23 36.52 5.46 -29.79
N THR A 24 37.46 6.28 -29.34
CA THR A 24 37.88 6.29 -27.92
C THR A 24 36.74 6.75 -27.01
N LEU A 25 35.92 7.70 -27.46
CA LEU A 25 34.74 8.18 -26.72
C LEU A 25 33.65 7.10 -26.60
N ILE A 26 33.42 6.30 -27.65
CA ILE A 26 32.48 5.16 -27.62
C ILE A 26 32.98 4.06 -26.68
N LEU A 27 34.28 3.72 -26.73
CA LEU A 27 34.85 2.69 -25.84
C LEU A 27 34.84 3.13 -24.38
N ALA A 28 35.17 4.40 -24.08
CA ALA A 28 35.16 4.93 -22.72
C ALA A 28 33.75 4.97 -22.11
N THR A 29 32.75 5.39 -22.88
CA THR A 29 31.34 5.41 -22.44
C THR A 29 30.79 4.00 -22.25
N GLY A 30 31.14 3.05 -23.13
CA GLY A 30 30.81 1.63 -22.96
C GLY A 30 31.42 1.03 -21.69
N LEU A 31 32.69 1.31 -21.40
CA LEU A 31 33.36 0.86 -20.18
C LEU A 31 32.72 1.47 -18.93
N ALA A 32 32.43 2.77 -18.94
CA ALA A 32 31.72 3.45 -17.85
C ALA A 32 30.31 2.87 -17.63
N LEU A 33 29.58 2.53 -18.70
CA LEU A 33 28.29 1.85 -18.62
C LEU A 33 28.42 0.45 -17.99
N VAL A 34 29.45 -0.32 -18.36
CA VAL A 34 29.70 -1.65 -17.78
C VAL A 34 30.09 -1.55 -16.31
N LEU A 35 30.91 -0.57 -15.93
CA LEU A 35 31.29 -0.34 -14.52
C LEU A 35 30.10 0.15 -13.68
N THR A 36 29.25 1.02 -14.23
CA THR A 36 28.01 1.47 -13.55
C THR A 36 26.98 0.33 -13.45
N LEU A 37 26.78 -0.47 -14.49
CA LEU A 37 25.94 -1.67 -14.44
C LEU A 37 26.50 -2.73 -13.49
N GLY A 38 27.82 -2.90 -13.45
CA GLY A 38 28.55 -3.78 -12.54
C GLY A 38 28.34 -3.38 -11.09
N THR A 39 28.50 -2.09 -10.76
CA THR A 39 28.22 -1.56 -9.41
C THR A 39 26.74 -1.64 -9.03
N ILE A 40 25.80 -1.47 -9.97
CA ILE A 40 24.36 -1.69 -9.74
C ILE A 40 24.07 -3.17 -9.45
N LYS A 41 24.74 -4.10 -10.16
CA LYS A 41 24.61 -5.55 -9.95
C LYS A 41 25.24 -6.00 -8.63
N LEU A 42 26.37 -5.41 -8.25
CA LEU A 42 27.05 -5.61 -6.95
C LEU A 42 26.30 -4.95 -5.79
N ARG A 43 25.46 -3.93 -6.06
CA ARG A 43 24.53 -3.34 -5.08
C ARG A 43 23.28 -4.19 -4.84
N LYS A 44 23.04 -5.26 -5.62
CA LYS A 44 22.01 -6.24 -5.26
C LYS A 44 22.43 -6.90 -3.96
N ARG A 45 21.85 -6.41 -2.85
CA ARG A 45 22.09 -6.94 -1.50
C ARG A 45 21.91 -8.47 -1.54
N PRO A 46 22.80 -9.23 -0.89
CA PRO A 46 22.63 -10.68 -0.79
C PRO A 46 21.23 -10.95 -0.27
N LYS A 47 20.52 -11.86 -0.95
CA LYS A 47 19.16 -12.23 -0.56
C LYS A 47 19.29 -12.94 0.77
N VAL A 48 19.03 -12.23 1.87
CA VAL A 48 19.01 -12.79 3.21
C VAL A 48 17.91 -13.84 3.22
N ASP A 49 18.26 -15.07 3.57
CA ASP A 49 17.28 -16.11 3.82
C ASP A 49 16.55 -15.77 5.13
N LEU A 50 15.34 -15.25 4.98
CA LEU A 50 14.54 -14.80 6.10
C LEU A 50 14.02 -15.99 6.93
N HIS A 51 13.76 -17.12 6.29
CA HIS A 51 13.27 -18.31 6.96
C HIS A 51 14.37 -18.96 7.79
N ALA A 52 15.60 -19.05 7.26
CA ALA A 52 16.75 -19.51 8.04
C ALA A 52 17.05 -18.62 9.26
N ARG A 53 16.76 -17.32 9.18
CA ARG A 53 17.06 -16.36 10.25
C ARG A 53 15.99 -16.28 11.35
N PHE A 54 14.71 -16.35 10.97
CA PHE A 54 13.59 -16.13 11.89
C PHE A 54 12.75 -17.39 12.13
N GLY A 55 13.04 -18.49 11.44
CA GLY A 55 12.20 -19.68 11.45
C GLY A 55 10.80 -19.39 10.92
N GLY A 56 9.88 -20.30 11.23
CA GLY A 56 8.48 -20.22 10.82
C GLY A 56 8.04 -21.46 10.04
N PRO A 57 6.76 -21.53 9.65
CA PRO A 57 6.21 -22.72 9.02
C PRO A 57 6.92 -23.06 7.69
N ASN A 58 7.47 -24.27 7.58
CA ASN A 58 8.31 -24.75 6.46
C ASN A 58 7.61 -24.88 5.10
N ARG A 59 6.30 -24.62 5.00
CA ARG A 59 5.52 -24.84 3.76
C ARG A 59 4.83 -23.57 3.30
N PHE A 60 4.70 -23.46 1.97
CA PHE A 60 3.74 -22.57 1.33
C PHE A 60 2.42 -22.70 2.11
N LEU A 61 1.91 -21.60 2.68
CA LEU A 61 0.56 -21.63 3.23
C LEU A 61 -0.34 -22.12 2.08
N PRO A 62 -1.06 -23.24 2.25
CA PRO A 62 -1.92 -23.72 1.17
C PRO A 62 -2.87 -22.60 0.79
N LEU A 63 -3.11 -22.39 -0.51
CA LEU A 63 -4.09 -21.40 -0.97
C LEU A 63 -5.47 -21.59 -0.29
N GLY A 64 -5.77 -22.79 0.22
CA GLY A 64 -6.93 -23.09 1.05
C GLY A 64 -7.04 -22.29 2.36
N LEU A 65 -5.93 -21.81 2.95
CA LEU A 65 -5.95 -20.89 4.10
C LEU A 65 -6.48 -19.50 3.69
N PHE A 66 -6.21 -19.08 2.45
CA PHE A 66 -6.69 -17.81 1.89
C PHE A 66 -8.10 -17.94 1.30
N SER A 67 -8.46 -19.11 0.74
CA SER A 67 -9.68 -19.31 -0.04
C SER A 67 -10.94 -19.53 0.80
N ARG A 68 -10.84 -19.92 2.09
CA ARG A 68 -12.03 -20.36 2.85
C ARG A 68 -12.24 -19.75 4.22
N SER A 69 -11.41 -18.82 4.70
CA SER A 69 -11.76 -18.03 5.89
C SER A 69 -10.81 -16.85 6.14
N ARG A 70 -11.31 -15.62 5.96
CA ARG A 70 -10.66 -14.40 6.48
C ARG A 70 -10.55 -14.44 8.02
N GLU A 71 -11.49 -15.13 8.66
CA GLU A 71 -11.58 -15.31 10.13
C GLU A 71 -10.55 -16.29 10.70
N ARG A 72 -10.00 -17.22 9.90
CA ARG A 72 -9.00 -18.18 10.39
C ARG A 72 -7.57 -17.70 10.14
N PHE A 73 -7.37 -16.74 9.24
CA PHE A 73 -6.03 -16.27 8.92
C PHE A 73 -5.35 -15.60 10.11
N HIS A 74 -6.03 -14.69 10.81
CA HIS A 74 -5.46 -14.03 12.00
C HIS A 74 -5.18 -15.05 13.13
N ARG A 75 -6.08 -16.03 13.35
CA ARG A 75 -5.85 -17.10 14.33
C ARG A 75 -4.66 -17.99 13.96
N ALA A 76 -4.46 -18.27 12.69
CA ALA A 76 -3.27 -19.01 12.25
C ALA A 76 -1.98 -18.21 12.49
N LEU A 77 -2.02 -16.89 12.31
CA LEU A 77 -0.89 -16.03 12.66
C LEU A 77 -0.63 -16.04 14.16
N GLU A 78 -1.67 -15.97 14.98
CA GLU A 78 -1.57 -16.06 16.44
C GLU A 78 -0.95 -17.39 16.89
N MET A 79 -1.45 -18.53 16.37
CA MET A 79 -0.85 -19.84 16.65
C MET A 79 0.63 -19.92 16.24
N PHE A 80 1.01 -19.28 15.14
CA PHE A 80 2.41 -19.23 14.72
C PHE A 80 3.25 -18.33 15.62
N ALA A 81 2.70 -17.22 16.12
CA ALA A 81 3.37 -16.40 17.12
C ALA A 81 3.63 -17.18 18.41
N ASP A 82 2.67 -17.99 18.87
CA ASP A 82 2.84 -18.85 20.06
C ASP A 82 3.92 -19.92 19.84
N THR A 83 4.05 -20.43 18.61
CA THR A 83 4.98 -21.52 18.28
C THR A 83 6.40 -21.03 17.97
N TYR A 84 6.53 -19.93 17.23
CA TYR A 84 7.80 -19.44 16.68
C TYR A 84 8.30 -18.14 17.35
N GLY A 85 7.49 -17.54 18.23
CA GLY A 85 7.81 -16.33 18.97
C GLY A 85 7.34 -15.04 18.30
N GLY A 86 7.76 -13.90 18.87
CA GLY A 86 7.32 -12.56 18.49
C GLY A 86 7.70 -12.08 17.08
N VAL A 87 8.59 -12.80 16.40
CA VAL A 87 9.01 -12.54 15.02
C VAL A 87 9.25 -13.86 14.29
N TYR A 88 8.56 -14.07 13.18
CA TYR A 88 8.69 -15.29 12.38
C TYR A 88 8.49 -15.02 10.89
N CYS A 89 8.96 -15.92 10.04
CA CYS A 89 8.81 -15.82 8.59
C CYS A 89 7.71 -16.75 8.07
N ILE A 90 6.80 -16.20 7.28
CA ILE A 90 5.83 -17.00 6.50
C ILE A 90 6.08 -16.82 5.01
N LYS A 91 5.71 -17.85 4.24
CA LYS A 91 5.77 -17.81 2.78
C LYS A 91 4.37 -17.63 2.20
N ILE A 92 4.08 -16.44 1.68
CA ILE A 92 2.85 -16.13 0.95
C ILE A 92 3.12 -16.25 -0.53
N THR A 93 2.58 -17.30 -1.16
CA THR A 93 2.83 -17.64 -2.57
C THR A 93 4.34 -17.70 -2.85
N THR A 94 4.91 -16.75 -3.58
CA THR A 94 6.34 -16.71 -3.93
C THR A 94 7.18 -15.76 -3.06
N LYS A 95 6.56 -15.10 -2.08
CA LYS A 95 7.20 -14.07 -1.26
C LYS A 95 7.31 -14.50 0.19
N GLU A 96 8.49 -14.28 0.75
CA GLU A 96 8.71 -14.34 2.20
C GLU A 96 8.21 -13.05 2.83
N VAL A 97 7.51 -13.20 3.96
CA VAL A 97 6.92 -12.13 4.74
C VAL A 97 7.30 -12.36 6.20
N ILE A 98 7.95 -11.36 6.80
CA ILE A 98 8.16 -11.33 8.24
C ILE A 98 6.86 -10.87 8.89
N VAL A 99 6.40 -11.64 9.86
CA VAL A 99 5.31 -11.28 10.76
C VAL A 99 5.94 -10.88 12.09
N VAL A 100 5.46 -9.76 12.63
CA VAL A 100 5.89 -9.22 13.91
C VAL A 100 4.66 -9.14 14.80
N SER A 101 4.71 -9.83 15.93
CA SER A 101 3.69 -9.83 17.00
C SER A 101 4.22 -9.21 18.30
N ASP A 102 5.52 -8.96 18.40
CA ASP A 102 6.12 -8.25 19.54
C ASP A 102 5.67 -6.77 19.58
N PRO A 103 5.07 -6.29 20.69
CA PRO A 103 4.54 -4.94 20.77
C PRO A 103 5.58 -3.83 20.59
N GLU A 104 6.81 -4.03 21.07
CA GLU A 104 7.86 -3.02 21.00
C GLU A 104 8.41 -2.91 19.58
N LEU A 105 8.58 -4.04 18.89
CA LEU A 105 8.94 -4.06 17.47
C LEU A 105 7.81 -3.52 16.60
N ILE A 106 6.54 -3.80 16.92
CA ILE A 106 5.39 -3.21 16.22
C ILE A 106 5.44 -1.68 16.36
N ARG A 107 5.62 -1.18 17.58
CA ARG A 107 5.73 0.26 17.86
C ARG A 107 6.86 0.88 17.03
N GLN A 108 8.05 0.27 17.06
CA GLN A 108 9.18 0.72 16.27
C GLN A 108 8.85 0.79 14.77
N VAL A 109 8.32 -0.31 14.20
CA VAL A 109 7.96 -0.39 12.78
C VAL A 109 6.95 0.68 12.40
N LEU A 110 5.93 0.92 13.24
CA LEU A 110 4.87 1.89 12.98
C LEU A 110 5.32 3.35 13.14
N THR A 111 6.15 3.65 14.14
CA THR A 111 6.67 5.01 14.38
C THR A 111 7.73 5.42 13.37
N GLU A 112 8.56 4.49 12.91
CA GLU A 112 9.56 4.76 11.88
C GLU A 112 8.95 4.91 10.47
N ARG A 113 7.64 4.70 10.31
CA ARG A 113 6.93 5.03 9.06
C ARG A 113 6.77 6.55 8.91
N PRO A 114 6.84 7.07 7.68
CA PRO A 114 7.07 6.36 6.42
C PRO A 114 8.57 6.27 6.01
N ASN A 115 9.50 6.76 6.84
CA ASN A 115 10.88 6.99 6.45
C ASN A 115 11.69 5.68 6.32
N THR A 116 11.66 4.81 7.34
CA THR A 116 12.37 3.52 7.32
C THR A 116 11.54 2.44 6.64
N TYR A 117 10.25 2.36 6.98
CA TYR A 117 9.34 1.34 6.48
C TYR A 117 8.31 1.94 5.50
N ILE A 118 8.29 1.43 4.27
CA ILE A 118 7.40 1.87 3.19
C ILE A 118 6.40 0.74 2.87
N ARG A 119 5.11 1.03 2.67
CA ARG A 119 4.13 0.01 2.30
C ARG A 119 4.45 -0.46 0.89
N ARG A 120 4.61 -1.76 0.75
CA ARG A 120 4.80 -2.40 -0.56
C ARG A 120 3.49 -2.52 -1.36
N PHE A 121 2.36 -2.11 -0.78
CA PHE A 121 1.02 -2.25 -1.37
C PHE A 121 0.83 -1.45 -2.69
N ASN A 122 1.76 -0.56 -3.05
CA ASN A 122 1.73 0.22 -4.31
C ASN A 122 1.85 -0.58 -5.61
N LYS A 123 1.94 -1.92 -5.59
CA LYS A 123 2.06 -2.72 -6.82
C LYS A 123 0.85 -3.57 -7.15
N ILE A 124 -0.15 -3.63 -6.27
CA ILE A 124 -1.41 -4.26 -6.60
C ILE A 124 -2.35 -3.10 -6.93
N ASN A 125 -2.47 -2.78 -8.21
CA ASN A 125 -3.43 -1.81 -8.75
C ASN A 125 -4.87 -2.32 -8.57
N VAL A 126 -5.27 -2.69 -7.35
CA VAL A 126 -6.64 -3.17 -7.08
C VAL A 126 -7.63 -2.02 -7.15
N LEU A 127 -7.15 -0.79 -6.88
CA LEU A 127 -7.96 0.42 -6.90
C LEU A 127 -7.36 1.39 -7.93
N PRO A 128 -8.12 1.87 -8.93
CA PRO A 128 -7.67 2.83 -9.94
C PRO A 128 -7.47 4.26 -9.36
N PHE A 129 -7.35 4.40 -8.04
CA PHE A 129 -7.30 5.68 -7.34
C PHE A 129 -6.06 5.80 -6.44
N SER A 130 -5.41 6.96 -6.51
CA SER A 130 -4.31 7.34 -5.60
C SER A 130 -4.87 8.08 -4.37
N GLY A 131 -5.01 7.39 -3.24
CA GLY A 131 -5.52 7.93 -1.98
C GLY A 131 -4.49 7.86 -0.85
N MET A 132 -4.84 8.36 0.34
CA MET A 132 -3.96 8.35 1.53
C MET A 132 -3.46 6.95 1.91
N PHE A 133 -4.21 5.89 1.57
CA PHE A 133 -3.83 4.50 1.87
C PHE A 133 -2.98 3.83 0.79
N THR A 134 -2.89 4.44 -0.41
CA THR A 134 -2.21 3.88 -1.59
C THR A 134 -1.05 4.75 -2.09
N THR A 135 -0.73 5.84 -1.41
CA THR A 135 0.43 6.69 -1.71
C THR A 135 1.48 6.59 -0.61
N GLU A 136 2.74 6.87 -0.97
CA GLU A 136 3.90 6.89 -0.07
C GLU A 136 4.75 8.15 -0.36
N GLY A 137 5.66 8.50 0.55
CA GLY A 137 6.55 9.66 0.42
C GLY A 137 5.81 11.00 0.36
N GLU A 138 6.26 11.92 -0.49
CA GLU A 138 5.68 13.28 -0.59
C GLU A 138 4.20 13.30 -0.99
N LYS A 139 3.76 12.36 -1.84
CA LYS A 139 2.34 12.23 -2.20
C LYS A 139 1.49 11.86 -0.99
N TRP A 140 1.99 10.98 -0.13
CA TRP A 140 1.32 10.62 1.12
C TRP A 140 1.29 11.81 2.08
N LYS A 141 2.42 12.51 2.28
CA LYS A 141 2.48 13.71 3.15
C LYS A 141 1.48 14.76 2.71
N ARG A 142 1.38 15.04 1.41
CA ARG A 142 0.39 15.97 0.86
C ARG A 142 -1.04 15.52 1.15
N ASN A 143 -1.38 14.26 0.86
CA ASN A 143 -2.73 13.73 1.12
C ASN A 143 -3.08 13.78 2.61
N ARG A 144 -2.13 13.48 3.51
CA ARG A 144 -2.34 13.54 4.95
C ARG A 144 -2.51 14.98 5.45
N ARG A 145 -1.73 15.93 4.93
CA ARG A 145 -1.87 17.37 5.26
C ARG A 145 -3.26 17.90 4.91
N LEU A 146 -3.83 17.44 3.79
CA LEU A 146 -5.16 17.86 3.35
C LEU A 146 -6.28 17.16 4.14
N GLY A 147 -6.16 15.85 4.40
CA GLY A 147 -7.23 15.07 5.01
C GLY A 147 -7.23 15.03 6.55
N ALA A 148 -6.08 15.14 7.21
CA ALA A 148 -6.00 15.02 8.67
C ALA A 148 -6.78 16.09 9.45
N PRO A 149 -6.87 17.37 9.00
CA PRO A 149 -7.62 18.39 9.75
C PRO A 149 -9.10 18.05 9.94
N ALA A 150 -9.73 17.32 9.02
CA ALA A 150 -11.13 16.89 9.15
C ALA A 150 -11.37 15.96 10.36
N PHE A 151 -10.31 15.34 10.90
CA PHE A 151 -10.36 14.39 12.02
C PHE A 151 -9.58 14.88 13.24
N ASN A 152 -9.50 16.20 13.45
CA ASN A 152 -9.02 16.76 14.72
C ASN A 152 -10.14 16.75 15.77
N ASP A 153 -9.81 16.98 17.04
CA ASP A 153 -10.77 16.87 18.15
C ASP A 153 -12.01 17.76 17.96
N VAL A 154 -11.82 18.99 17.47
CA VAL A 154 -12.92 19.95 17.23
C VAL A 154 -13.86 19.47 16.13
N ASN A 155 -13.31 19.08 14.97
CA ASN A 155 -14.10 18.65 13.83
C ASN A 155 -14.74 17.28 14.08
N SER A 156 -14.06 16.38 14.77
CA SER A 156 -14.62 15.09 15.19
C SER A 156 -15.75 15.27 16.21
N ALA A 157 -15.62 16.19 17.17
CA ALA A 157 -16.70 16.51 18.09
C ALA A 157 -17.92 17.10 17.36
N ALA A 158 -17.71 17.92 16.33
CA ALA A 158 -18.78 18.50 15.52
C ALA A 158 -19.60 17.45 14.73
N MET A 159 -19.03 16.28 14.45
CA MET A 159 -19.74 15.17 13.78
C MET A 159 -20.67 14.39 14.72
N VAL A 160 -20.46 14.45 16.04
CA VAL A 160 -21.18 13.64 17.04
C VAL A 160 -22.70 13.81 16.99
N PRO A 161 -23.26 15.03 16.87
CA PRO A 161 -24.71 15.21 16.78
C PRO A 161 -25.33 14.48 15.58
N ASP A 162 -24.67 14.54 14.42
CA ASP A 162 -25.11 13.86 13.20
C ASP A 162 -25.01 12.34 13.32
N ILE A 163 -23.91 11.84 13.89
CA ILE A 163 -23.75 10.42 14.20
C ILE A 163 -24.89 9.94 15.11
N ALA A 164 -25.17 10.68 16.18
CA ALA A 164 -26.23 10.35 17.13
C ALA A 164 -27.62 10.39 16.49
N ARG A 165 -27.86 11.34 15.58
CA ARG A 165 -29.11 11.47 14.83
C ARG A 165 -29.35 10.25 13.94
N VAL A 166 -28.36 9.83 13.15
CA VAL A 166 -28.46 8.65 12.28
C VAL A 166 -28.56 7.36 13.10
N ALA A 167 -27.80 7.23 14.19
CA ALA A 167 -27.91 6.08 15.09
C ALA A 167 -29.33 5.95 15.69
N LYS A 168 -29.94 7.07 16.12
CA LYS A 168 -31.33 7.09 16.61
C LYS A 168 -32.33 6.69 15.51
N LYS A 169 -32.07 7.06 14.25
CA LYS A 169 -32.89 6.68 13.10
C LYS A 169 -32.87 5.16 12.89
N LEU A 170 -31.70 4.54 12.97
CA LEU A 170 -31.57 3.08 12.95
C LEU A 170 -32.39 2.43 14.07
N VAL A 171 -32.29 2.92 15.31
CA VAL A 171 -33.06 2.38 16.44
C VAL A 171 -34.57 2.47 16.18
N ARG A 172 -35.06 3.60 15.68
CA ARG A 172 -36.49 3.76 15.33
C ARG A 172 -36.92 2.77 14.25
N GLN A 173 -36.07 2.53 13.25
CA GLN A 173 -36.35 1.61 12.17
C GLN A 173 -36.39 0.16 12.63
N LEU A 174 -35.47 -0.24 13.51
CA LEU A 174 -35.51 -1.57 14.10
C LEU A 174 -36.75 -1.78 14.97
N ASN A 175 -37.15 -0.74 15.72
CA ASN A 175 -38.36 -0.78 16.53
C ASN A 175 -39.64 -0.87 15.68
N SER A 176 -39.71 -0.19 14.54
CA SER A 176 -40.89 -0.27 13.65
C SER A 176 -41.03 -1.63 12.97
N LEU A 177 -39.92 -2.32 12.73
CA LEU A 177 -39.89 -3.69 12.18
C LEU A 177 -40.10 -4.78 13.25
N SER A 178 -40.19 -4.40 14.52
CA SER A 178 -40.41 -5.34 15.62
C SER A 178 -41.81 -5.93 15.53
N GLN A 179 -41.92 -7.26 15.47
CA GLN A 179 -43.18 -8.00 15.61
C GLN A 179 -43.19 -8.67 16.99
N ASP A 180 -44.23 -8.43 17.80
CA ASP A 180 -44.38 -8.98 19.16
C ASP A 180 -43.18 -8.70 20.10
N GLY A 181 -42.53 -7.54 19.94
CA GLY A 181 -41.33 -7.15 20.71
C GLY A 181 -40.04 -7.88 20.27
N ARG A 182 -40.07 -8.63 19.16
CA ARG A 182 -38.90 -9.30 18.59
C ARG A 182 -38.43 -8.57 17.33
N ILE A 183 -37.14 -8.24 17.33
CA ILE A 183 -36.46 -7.62 16.20
C ILE A 183 -35.66 -8.71 15.47
N VAL A 184 -35.81 -8.80 14.15
CA VAL A 184 -34.88 -9.58 13.31
C VAL A 184 -33.58 -8.78 13.21
N TRP A 185 -32.67 -9.01 14.16
CA TRP A 185 -31.39 -8.31 14.22
C TRP A 185 -30.39 -8.95 13.25
N SER A 186 -30.11 -8.23 12.17
CA SER A 186 -29.06 -8.56 11.19
C SER A 186 -28.00 -7.45 11.19
N PRO A 187 -26.99 -7.49 12.09
CA PRO A 187 -25.97 -6.43 12.16
C PRO A 187 -25.17 -6.28 10.86
N THR A 188 -24.99 -7.37 10.12
CA THR A 188 -24.30 -7.38 8.81
C THR A 188 -25.04 -6.61 7.73
N GLU A 189 -26.34 -6.35 7.91
CA GLU A 189 -27.16 -5.57 6.99
C GLU A 189 -27.32 -4.12 7.48
N TRP A 190 -27.71 -3.95 8.75
CA TRP A 190 -28.08 -2.65 9.29
C TRP A 190 -26.89 -1.73 9.60
N ILE A 191 -25.78 -2.28 10.12
CA ILE A 191 -24.61 -1.47 10.51
C ILE A 191 -23.94 -0.84 9.28
N PRO A 192 -23.74 -1.53 8.15
CA PRO A 192 -23.19 -0.90 6.95
C PRO A 192 -24.06 0.25 6.41
N LEU A 193 -25.39 0.10 6.39
CA LEU A 193 -26.31 1.16 5.95
C LEU A 193 -26.24 2.38 6.87
N CYS A 194 -26.26 2.17 8.18
CA CYS A 194 -26.10 3.24 9.18
C CYS A 194 -24.74 3.94 9.04
N THR A 195 -23.67 3.16 8.86
CA THR A 195 -22.31 3.68 8.66
C THR A 195 -22.21 4.52 7.39
N LEU A 196 -22.86 4.09 6.31
CA LEU A 196 -22.89 4.80 5.05
C LEU A 196 -23.68 6.12 5.17
N ASP A 197 -24.85 6.12 5.81
CA ASP A 197 -25.62 7.34 6.09
C ASP A 197 -24.80 8.32 6.95
N ILE A 198 -24.13 7.82 8.01
CA ILE A 198 -23.23 8.63 8.85
C ILE A 198 -22.11 9.25 8.00
N LEU A 199 -21.45 8.44 7.17
CA LEU A 199 -20.37 8.91 6.29
C LEU A 199 -20.87 10.01 5.36
N CYS A 200 -22.03 9.82 4.74
CA CYS A 200 -22.59 10.79 3.80
C CYS A 200 -22.97 12.10 4.47
N VAL A 201 -23.63 12.04 5.63
CA VAL A 201 -24.00 13.23 6.39
C VAL A 201 -22.76 13.98 6.85
N THR A 202 -21.80 13.29 7.45
CA THR A 202 -20.62 13.93 8.04
C THR A 202 -19.61 14.42 6.99
N SER A 203 -19.52 13.75 5.83
CA SER A 203 -18.55 14.08 4.79
C SER A 203 -19.11 14.99 3.70
N PHE A 204 -20.40 14.87 3.37
CA PHE A 204 -21.05 15.58 2.26
C PHE A 204 -22.21 16.47 2.69
N GLY A 205 -22.60 16.46 3.97
CA GLY A 205 -23.72 17.26 4.49
C GLY A 205 -25.10 16.76 4.10
N ASN A 206 -25.20 15.58 3.46
CA ASN A 206 -26.45 15.07 2.89
C ASN A 206 -26.86 13.73 3.55
N ASP A 207 -28.13 13.65 3.96
CA ASP A 207 -28.76 12.40 4.42
C ASP A 207 -29.43 11.71 3.22
N TYR A 208 -28.81 10.65 2.71
CA TYR A 208 -29.34 9.87 1.59
C TYR A 208 -30.35 8.81 2.02
N ASN A 209 -30.56 8.66 3.32
CA ASN A 209 -31.58 7.81 3.90
C ASN A 209 -31.47 6.33 3.45
N PHE A 210 -30.25 5.79 3.40
CA PHE A 210 -30.00 4.39 3.05
C PHE A 210 -30.68 3.41 4.01
N LEU A 211 -30.94 3.84 5.25
CA LEU A 211 -31.71 3.06 6.22
C LEU A 211 -33.19 2.86 5.82
N ASN A 212 -33.76 3.70 4.94
CA ASN A 212 -35.16 3.63 4.48
C ASN A 212 -35.28 3.85 2.95
N PRO A 213 -34.92 2.85 2.12
CA PRO A 213 -34.90 2.99 0.67
C PRO A 213 -36.29 3.23 0.03
N ALA A 214 -37.39 2.92 0.73
CA ALA A 214 -38.76 3.15 0.23
C ALA A 214 -39.14 4.63 0.07
N THR A 215 -38.31 5.57 0.53
CA THR A 215 -38.58 7.02 0.51
C THR A 215 -37.58 7.83 -0.32
N SER A 216 -36.61 7.19 -0.99
CA SER A 216 -35.55 7.87 -1.76
C SER A 216 -35.96 8.21 -3.21
N GLY A 217 -37.25 8.45 -3.45
CA GLY A 217 -37.82 8.71 -4.78
C GLY A 217 -39.06 9.58 -4.69
N SER A 218 -38.86 10.88 -4.46
CA SER A 218 -39.82 11.96 -4.73
C SER A 218 -39.06 13.24 -5.00
#